data_AF-A0A949CR48-F1
#
_entry.id   AF-A0A949CR48-F1
#
_cell.length_a   1.000
_cell.length_b   1.000
_cell.length_c   1.000
_cell.angle_alpha   90.00
_cell.angle_beta   90.00
_cell.angle_gamma   90.00
#
_symmetry.space_group_name_H-M   'P 1'
#
loop_
_entity.id
_entity.type
_entity.pdbx_description
1 polymer ?
#
loop_
_entity_poly.entity_id
_entity_poly.type
_entity_poly.pdbx_seq_one_letter_code
_entity_poly.pdbx_strand_id
1 'polypeptide(L)' 'MDKLSHYIEIALAIHAAASIICALTPTRKDDDFLGKAYKVLEFLALNIGRAKDR' A
#
# COMPACT_ATOMS: atom_id res chain seq x y z
N MET A 1 -28.56 0.30 3.65
CA MET A 1 -27.46 0.01 2.70
C MET A 1 -26.22 0.85 3.05
N ASP A 2 -26.09 1.22 4.33
CA ASP A 2 -25.29 2.37 4.74
C ASP A 2 -23.93 1.94 5.34
N LYS A 3 -23.91 0.76 5.99
CA LYS A 3 -22.68 0.18 6.52
C LYS A 3 -21.74 -0.28 5.41
N LEU A 4 -22.28 -0.84 4.32
CA LEU A 4 -21.46 -1.33 3.20
C LEU A 4 -20.72 -0.19 2.51
N SER A 5 -21.41 0.91 2.20
CA SER A 5 -20.79 2.10 1.62
C SER A 5 -19.72 2.67 2.54
N HIS A 6 -19.99 2.75 3.85
CA HIS A 6 -19.02 3.24 4.82
C HIS A 6 -17.75 2.37 4.91
N TYR A 7 -17.89 1.04 4.87
CA TYR A 7 -16.73 0.15 4.82
C TYR A 7 -15.92 0.31 3.52
N ILE A 8 -16.59 0.53 2.39
CA ILE A 8 -15.93 0.76 1.10
C ILE A 8 -15.17 2.10 1.11
N GLU A 9 -15.76 3.17 1.66
CA GLU A 9 -15.10 4.47 1.78
C GLU A 9 -13.83 4.39 2.63
N ILE A 10 -13.89 3.69 3.77
CA ILE A 10 -12.73 3.49 4.65
C ILE A 10 -11.65 2.66 3.93
N ALA A 11 -12.05 1.58 3.26
CA ALA A 11 -11.11 0.74 2.51
C ALA A 11 -10.42 1.53 1.39
N LEU A 12 -11.17 2.37 0.68
CA LEU A 12 -10.64 3.20 -0.40
C LEU A 12 -9.70 4.30 0.12
N ALA A 13 -10.02 4.91 1.27
CA ALA A 13 -9.15 5.90 1.91
C ALA A 13 -7.81 5.28 2.34
N ILE A 14 -7.83 4.09 2.95
CA ILE A 14 -6.63 3.35 3.35
C ILE A 14 -5.81 2.98 2.11
N HIS A 15 -6.46 2.49 1.05
CA HIS A 15 -5.81 2.15 -0.21
C HIS A 15 -5.13 3.36 -0.87
N ALA A 16 -5.81 4.51 -0.91
CA ALA A 16 -5.27 5.74 -1.47
C ALA A 16 -4.03 6.22 -0.69
N ALA A 17 -4.08 6.20 0.64
CA ALA A 17 -2.94 6.53 1.49
C ALA A 17 -1.76 5.58 1.26
N ALA A 18 -2.01 4.27 1.21
CA ALA A 18 -0.98 3.27 0.94
C ALA A 18 -0.34 3.46 -0.45
N SER A 19 -1.14 3.78 -1.47
CA SER A 19 -0.68 4.03 -2.83
C SER A 19 0.21 5.29 -2.93
N ILE A 20 -0.17 6.37 -2.25
CA ILE A 20 0.66 7.60 -2.17
C ILE A 20 2.00 7.31 -1.51
N ILE A 21 2.00 6.59 -0.38
CA ILE A 21 3.24 6.21 0.31
C ILE A 21 4.11 5.35 -0.61
N CYS A 22 3.50 4.36 -1.28
CA CYS A 22 4.14 3.49 -2.27
C CYS A 22 4.80 4.28 -3.41
N ALA A 23 4.14 5.35 -3.90
CA ALA A 23 4.63 6.17 -5.00
C ALA A 23 5.75 7.14 -4.58
N LEU A 24 5.67 7.68 -3.36
CA LEU A 24 6.64 8.66 -2.85
C LEU A 24 7.94 8.02 -2.36
N THR A 25 7.92 6.74 -1.98
CA THR A 25 9.11 6.05 -1.47
C THR A 25 9.56 4.97 -2.46
N PRO A 26 10.76 5.06 -3.04
CA PRO A 26 11.30 3.93 -3.78
C PRO A 26 11.56 2.77 -2.81
N THR A 27 11.02 1.59 -3.12
CA THR A 27 11.16 0.36 -2.33
C THR A 27 12.66 0.07 -2.12
N ARG A 28 13.21 0.39 -0.94
CA ARG A 28 14.59 0.05 -0.61
C ARG A 28 14.69 -1.46 -0.42
N LYS A 29 15.75 -2.06 -0.97
CA LYS A 29 16.04 -3.50 -0.81
C LYS A 29 15.97 -3.87 0.68
N ASP A 30 15.15 -4.88 0.94
CA ASP A 30 14.79 -5.46 2.23
C ASP A 30 16.01 -5.70 3.13
N ASP A 31 16.30 -4.80 4.08
CA ASP A 31 17.23 -5.07 5.20
C ASP A 31 16.74 -4.53 6.56
N ASP A 32 15.58 -3.85 6.61
CA ASP A 32 15.08 -3.20 7.83
C ASP A 32 13.59 -3.47 8.09
N PHE A 33 13.15 -3.28 9.35
CA PHE A 33 11.75 -3.41 9.79
C PHE A 33 10.78 -2.60 8.89
N LEU A 34 11.26 -1.46 8.40
CA LEU A 34 10.53 -0.57 7.50
C LEU A 34 10.25 -1.20 6.12
N GLY A 35 11.14 -2.06 5.61
CA GLY A 35 10.93 -2.78 4.34
C GLY A 35 9.78 -3.80 4.42
N LYS A 36 9.64 -4.48 5.56
CA LYS A 36 8.50 -5.39 5.81
C LYS A 36 7.17 -4.63 5.89
N ALA A 37 7.16 -3.49 6.58
CA ALA A 37 5.98 -2.62 6.64
C ALA A 37 5.60 -2.08 5.25
N TYR A 38 6.59 -1.74 4.43
CA TYR A 38 6.38 -1.29 3.06
C TYR A 38 5.76 -2.37 2.18
N LYS A 39 6.17 -3.63 2.35
CA LYS A 39 5.61 -4.79 1.63
C LYS A 39 4.11 -4.99 1.92
N VAL A 40 3.69 -4.70 3.15
CA VAL A 40 2.27 -4.71 3.54
C VAL A 40 1.52 -3.54 2.89
N LEU A 41 2.13 -2.35 2.83
CA LEU A 41 1.57 -1.19 2.13
C LEU A 41 1.44 -1.43 0.61
N GLU A 42 2.43 -2.06 -0.02
CA GLU A 42 2.37 -2.46 -1.43
C GLU A 42 1.24 -3.45 -1.69
N PHE A 43 1.03 -4.41 -0.77
CA PHE A 43 -0.10 -5.33 -0.84
C PHE A 43 -1.45 -4.60 -0.73
N LEU A 44 -1.59 -3.68 0.23
CA LEU A 44 -2.80 -2.85 0.40
C LEU A 44 -3.04 -1.92 -0.79
N ALA A 45 -1.96 -1.42 -1.40
CA ALA A 45 -2.00 -0.61 -2.62
C ALA A 45 -2.20 -1.45 -3.89
N LEU A 46 -2.33 -2.79 -3.79
CA LEU A 46 -2.37 -3.71 -4.93
C LEU A 46 -1.17 -3.54 -5.89
N ASN A 47 -0.06 -3.02 -5.39
CA ASN A 47 1.16 -2.72 -6.13
C ASN A 47 2.18 -3.88 -6.04
N ILE A 48 1.69 -5.12 -6.00
CA ILE A 48 2.52 -6.31 -5.82
C ILE A 48 3.30 -6.58 -7.11
N GLY A 49 4.63 -6.59 -7.04
CA GLY A 49 5.50 -7.00 -8.14
C GLY A 49 6.05 -5.87 -9.02
N ARG A 50 5.66 -4.61 -8.82
CA ARG A 50 6.30 -3.46 -9.52
C ARG A 50 7.66 -3.07 -8.93
N ALA A 51 8.03 -3.60 -7.76
CA ALA A 51 9.30 -3.32 -7.08
C ALA A 51 10.54 -4.02 -7.67
N LYS A 52 10.42 -4.79 -8.75
CA LYS A 52 11.55 -5.56 -9.31
C LYS A 52 11.92 -5.21 -10.75
N ASP A 53 11.35 -4.15 -11.30
CA ASP A 53 11.72 -3.62 -12.61
C ASP A 53 12.66 -2.42 -12.47
N ARG A 54 13.78 -2.59 -11.75
CA ARG A 54 15.11 -1.94 -11.91
C ARG A 54 16.17 -2.72 -11.13
#